data_AF-A0AAD4CJ28-F1
#
_entry.id   AF-A0AAD4CJ28-F1
#
_cell.length_a   1.000
_cell.length_b   1.000
_cell.length_c   1.000
_cell.angle_alpha   90.00
_cell.angle_beta   90.00
_cell.angle_gamma   90.00
#
_symmetry.space_group_name_H-M   'P 1'
#
loop_
_entity.id
_entity.type
_entity.pdbx_description
1 polymer ?
#
loop_
_entity_poly.entity_id
_entity_poly.type
_entity_poly.pdbx_seq_one_letter_code
_entity_poly.pdbx_strand_id
1 'polypeptide(L)'
;MNGYIYQIELSRQALKMTGYDIMKGLPSDCPVIDYTSVRAVKREVERVYNTLIENQESGNQFVVVRNMPEVVRLAIEKNRSLLGHNFRLGTQGTAQGTTVVIKVIPPSCERLLATFSDMITSKVNGVNQGE
;
A
#
# COMPACT_ATOMS: atom_id res chain seq x y z
N MET A 1 -10.69 -22.51 30.95
CA MET A 1 -9.50 -22.93 30.17
C MET A 1 -9.90 -22.90 28.70
N ASN A 2 -9.82 -21.73 28.07
CA ASN A 2 -8.70 -21.25 27.24
C ASN A 2 -8.52 -22.04 25.94
N GLY A 3 -9.12 -21.51 24.88
CA GLY A 3 -8.87 -21.89 23.49
C GLY A 3 -9.08 -20.70 22.54
N TYR A 4 -8.81 -19.48 23.00
CA TYR A 4 -8.71 -18.30 22.15
C TYR A 4 -7.30 -18.25 21.57
N ILE A 5 -7.08 -18.92 20.44
CA ILE A 5 -5.96 -18.58 19.54
C ILE A 5 -6.57 -18.25 18.18
N TYR A 6 -7.36 -17.18 18.17
CA TYR A 6 -7.38 -16.28 17.03
C TYR A 6 -6.24 -15.30 17.25
N GLN A 7 -5.06 -15.57 16.69
CA GLN A 7 -4.00 -14.57 16.69
C GLN A 7 -3.17 -14.59 15.38
N ILE A 8 -3.66 -13.78 14.44
CA ILE A 8 -2.87 -12.87 13.60
C ILE A 8 -1.77 -13.52 12.72
N GLU A 9 -2.19 -14.10 11.59
CA GLU A 9 -1.35 -14.19 10.36
C GLU A 9 -1.81 -13.19 9.28
N LEU A 10 -2.39 -12.06 9.71
CA LEU A 10 -2.76 -10.96 8.82
C LEU A 10 -1.57 -10.01 8.65
N SER A 11 -0.60 -10.32 7.78
CA SER A 11 0.36 -9.30 7.29
C SER A 11 1.20 -9.66 6.04
N ARG A 12 0.92 -10.71 5.26
CA ARG A 12 1.74 -11.01 4.06
C ARG A 12 1.03 -11.57 2.83
N GLN A 13 -0.30 -11.50 2.76
CA GLN A 13 -0.99 -11.86 1.53
C GLN A 13 -1.50 -10.59 0.85
N ALA A 14 -1.01 -10.32 -0.36
CA ALA A 14 -1.75 -9.52 -1.32
C ALA A 14 -3.17 -10.09 -1.37
N LEU A 15 -4.18 -9.25 -1.10
CA LEU A 15 -5.58 -9.65 -1.18
C LEU A 15 -5.86 -10.11 -2.62
N LYS A 16 -5.80 -11.42 -2.88
CA LYS A 16 -6.26 -12.01 -4.14
C LYS A 16 -7.78 -12.00 -4.09
N MET A 17 -8.38 -10.86 -4.46
CA MET A 17 -9.83 -10.72 -4.55
C MET A 17 -10.31 -11.43 -5.82
N THR A 18 -10.65 -12.72 -5.71
CA THR A 18 -11.32 -13.45 -6.78
C THR A 18 -12.80 -13.06 -6.79
N GLY A 19 -13.24 -12.28 -7.77
CA GLY A 19 -14.65 -11.93 -8.00
C GLY A 19 -15.02 -10.45 -7.81
N TYR A 20 -14.12 -9.62 -7.27
CA TYR A 20 -14.32 -8.17 -7.18
C TYR A 20 -13.49 -7.47 -8.26
N ASP A 21 -14.14 -6.66 -9.08
CA ASP A 21 -13.46 -5.78 -10.03
C ASP A 21 -12.72 -4.68 -9.27
N ILE A 22 -11.39 -4.74 -9.27
CA ILE A 22 -10.53 -3.82 -8.50
C ILE A 22 -10.65 -2.37 -8.97
N MET A 23 -11.25 -2.16 -10.15
CA MET A 23 -11.55 -0.83 -10.69
C MET A 23 -12.83 -0.23 -10.09
N LYS A 24 -13.73 -1.05 -9.51
CA LYS A 24 -14.97 -0.57 -8.91
C LYS A 24 -14.68 0.17 -7.61
N GLY A 25 -15.20 1.39 -7.51
CA GLY A 25 -15.05 2.26 -6.34
C GLY A 25 -13.77 3.09 -6.33
N LEU A 26 -12.98 3.06 -7.40
CA LEU A 26 -11.86 3.99 -7.57
C LEU A 26 -12.37 5.38 -7.99
N PRO A 27 -11.69 6.48 -7.57
CA PRO A 27 -11.97 7.82 -8.05
C PRO A 27 -11.85 7.93 -9.56
N SER A 28 -12.66 8.77 -10.20
CA SER A 28 -12.67 8.95 -11.66
C SER A 28 -11.40 9.60 -12.21
N ASP A 29 -10.68 10.36 -11.37
CA ASP A 29 -9.41 11.02 -11.67
C ASP A 29 -8.18 10.12 -11.39
N CYS A 30 -8.41 8.85 -11.03
CA CYS A 30 -7.35 7.88 -10.80
C CYS A 30 -6.58 7.58 -12.10
N PRO A 31 -5.25 7.78 -12.13
CA PRO A 31 -4.45 7.43 -13.29
C PRO A 31 -4.43 5.92 -13.53
N VAL A 32 -4.72 5.52 -14.76
CA VAL A 32 -4.63 4.15 -15.25
C VAL A 32 -3.55 4.09 -16.32
N ILE A 33 -2.47 3.35 -16.05
CA ILE A 33 -1.33 3.21 -16.94
C ILE A 33 -1.05 1.74 -17.27
N ASP A 34 -0.46 1.48 -18.43
CA ASP A 34 0.14 0.18 -18.72
C ASP A 34 1.57 0.13 -18.17
N TYR A 35 1.96 -1.04 -17.65
CA TYR A 35 3.32 -1.23 -17.17
C TYR A 35 4.32 -1.13 -18.32
N THR A 36 5.26 -0.18 -18.21
CA THR A 36 6.41 -0.04 -19.11
C THR A 36 7.73 -0.18 -18.37
N SER A 37 7.84 0.41 -17.18
CA SER A 37 9.02 0.33 -16.31
C SER A 37 8.68 0.71 -14.87
N VAL A 38 9.50 0.27 -13.91
CA VAL A 38 9.39 0.72 -12.51
C VAL A 38 9.50 2.24 -12.39
N ARG A 39 10.33 2.88 -13.22
CA ARG A 39 10.50 4.33 -13.24
C ARG A 39 9.23 5.07 -13.66
N ALA A 40 8.48 4.54 -14.63
CA ALA A 40 7.21 5.13 -15.04
C ALA A 40 6.16 5.02 -13.92
N VAL A 41 6.07 3.86 -13.27
CA VAL A 41 5.20 3.66 -12.11
C VAL A 41 5.56 4.60 -10.97
N LYS A 42 6.86 4.71 -10.64
CA LYS A 42 7.35 5.64 -9.62
C LYS A 42 6.94 7.08 -9.89
N ARG A 43 7.06 7.54 -11.15
CA ARG A 43 6.69 8.90 -11.54
C ARG A 43 5.21 9.19 -11.28
N GLU A 44 4.32 8.24 -11.61
CA GLU A 44 2.89 8.43 -11.33
C GLU A 44 2.56 8.39 -9.85
N VAL A 45 3.23 7.53 -9.08
CA VAL A 45 3.10 7.50 -7.61
C VAL A 45 3.54 8.82 -6.99
N GLU A 46 4.69 9.35 -7.42
CA GLU A 46 5.23 10.65 -6.99
C GLU A 46 4.29 11.80 -7.38
N ARG A 47 3.73 11.77 -8.60
CA ARG A 47 2.75 12.76 -9.04
C ARG A 47 1.51 12.76 -8.14
N VAL A 48 0.92 11.59 -7.89
CA VAL A 48 -0.24 11.47 -6.99
C VAL A 48 0.11 11.91 -5.57
N TYR A 49 1.29 11.54 -5.06
CA TYR A 49 1.76 11.97 -3.74
C TYR A 49 1.87 13.49 -3.63
N ASN A 50 2.49 14.15 -4.61
CA ASN A 50 2.64 15.60 -4.62
C ASN A 50 1.28 16.31 -4.72
N THR A 51 0.39 15.85 -5.59
CA THR A 51 -0.97 16.39 -5.71
C THR A 51 -1.76 16.23 -4.41
N LEU A 52 -1.61 15.11 -3.69
CA LEU A 52 -2.22 14.95 -2.37
C LEU A 52 -1.70 16.01 -1.40
N ILE A 53 -0.38 16.24 -1.34
CA ILE A 53 0.20 17.25 -0.46
C ILE A 53 -0.34 18.66 -0.79
N GLU A 54 -0.35 19.01 -2.08
CA GLU A 54 -0.86 20.30 -2.56
C GLU A 54 -2.32 20.52 -2.17
N ASN A 55 -3.13 19.45 -2.21
CA ASN A 55 -4.55 19.47 -1.86
C ASN A 55 -4.84 19.16 -0.39
N GLN A 56 -3.87 19.35 0.52
CA GLN A 56 -4.04 19.10 1.96
C GLN A 56 -4.53 17.67 2.26
N GLU A 57 -3.97 16.71 1.54
CA GLU A 57 -4.23 15.26 1.62
C GLU A 57 -5.64 14.83 1.19
N SER A 58 -6.38 15.72 0.51
CA SER A 58 -7.65 15.41 -0.13
C SER A 58 -7.46 15.03 -1.61
N GLY A 59 -8.38 14.22 -2.14
CA GLY A 59 -8.40 13.80 -3.55
C GLY A 59 -7.94 12.36 -3.79
N ASN A 60 -7.54 12.07 -5.02
CA ASN A 60 -7.16 10.72 -5.44
C ASN A 60 -5.88 10.23 -4.75
N GLN A 61 -5.94 9.02 -4.22
CA GLN A 61 -4.81 8.33 -3.57
C GLN A 61 -4.36 7.08 -4.32
N PHE A 62 -4.89 6.83 -5.52
CA PHE A 62 -4.72 5.57 -6.22
C PHE A 62 -3.96 5.76 -7.52
N VAL A 63 -3.20 4.73 -7.91
CA VAL A 63 -2.64 4.55 -9.24
C VAL A 63 -2.96 3.13 -9.68
N VAL A 64 -3.52 2.96 -10.87
CA VAL A 64 -3.78 1.65 -11.47
C VAL A 64 -2.71 1.36 -12.51
N VAL A 65 -2.08 0.20 -12.39
CA VAL A 65 -1.08 -0.30 -13.34
C VAL A 65 -1.56 -1.62 -13.93
N ARG A 66 -1.81 -1.64 -15.24
CA ARG A 66 -2.17 -2.85 -15.97
C ARG A 66 -0.92 -3.60 -16.41
N ASN A 67 -1.06 -4.92 -16.58
CA ASN A 67 -0.04 -5.79 -17.16
C ASN A 67 1.32 -5.76 -16.43
N MET A 68 1.32 -5.57 -15.10
CA MET A 68 2.56 -5.57 -14.34
C MET A 68 3.15 -7.00 -14.24
N PRO A 69 4.42 -7.21 -14.63
CA PRO A 69 5.06 -8.51 -14.50
C PRO A 69 5.14 -8.95 -13.03
N GLU A 70 4.91 -10.25 -12.79
CA GLU A 70 4.93 -10.80 -11.43
C GLU A 70 6.25 -10.56 -10.71
N VAL A 71 7.38 -10.75 -11.39
CA VAL A 71 8.73 -10.53 -10.81
C VAL A 71 8.88 -9.09 -10.30
N VAL A 72 8.34 -8.12 -11.05
CA VAL A 72 8.38 -6.70 -10.66
C VAL A 72 7.47 -6.44 -9.47
N ARG A 73 6.25 -6.99 -9.50
CA ARG A 73 5.30 -6.87 -8.38
C ARG A 73 5.90 -7.41 -7.08
N LEU A 74 6.50 -8.59 -7.12
CA LEU A 74 7.16 -9.20 -5.97
C LEU A 74 8.36 -8.36 -5.50
N ALA A 75 9.12 -7.76 -6.42
CA ALA A 75 10.21 -6.86 -6.06
C ALA A 75 9.70 -5.61 -5.34
N ILE A 76 8.60 -5.01 -5.78
CA ILE A 76 7.95 -3.85 -5.15
C ILE A 76 7.37 -4.23 -3.78
N GLU A 77 6.74 -5.39 -3.65
CA GLU A 77 6.22 -5.89 -2.36
C GLU A 77 7.34 -6.10 -1.33
N LYS A 78 8.48 -6.66 -1.77
CA LYS A 78 9.66 -6.90 -0.91
C LYS A 78 10.41 -5.61 -0.59
N ASN A 79 10.54 -4.71 -1.56
CA ASN A 79 11.26 -3.46 -1.41
C ASN A 79 10.35 -2.27 -1.75
N ARG A 80 9.61 -1.80 -0.74
CA ARG A 80 8.68 -0.68 -0.89
C ARG A 80 9.37 0.64 -1.24
N SER A 81 10.67 0.79 -0.95
CA SER A 81 11.41 2.00 -1.33
C SER A 81 11.53 2.20 -2.85
N LEU A 82 11.27 1.15 -3.66
CA LEU A 82 11.36 1.23 -5.13
C LEU A 82 10.44 2.28 -5.75
N LEU A 83 9.31 2.60 -5.10
CA LEU A 83 8.39 3.63 -5.58
C LEU A 83 8.55 4.96 -4.82
N GLY A 84 9.53 5.08 -3.92
CA GLY A 84 9.89 6.33 -3.23
C GLY A 84 8.97 6.76 -2.07
N HIS A 85 7.71 6.31 -2.04
CA HIS A 85 6.73 6.70 -1.03
C HIS A 85 6.08 5.48 -0.38
N ASN A 86 5.45 5.64 0.78
CA ASN A 86 4.68 4.55 1.37
C ASN A 86 3.40 4.28 0.56
N PHE A 87 3.09 3.00 0.36
CA PHE A 87 1.90 2.58 -0.37
C PHE A 87 1.37 1.23 0.11
N ARG A 88 0.14 0.90 -0.31
CA ARG A 88 -0.44 -0.44 -0.26
C ARG A 88 -0.70 -0.94 -1.67
N LEU A 89 -0.59 -2.25 -1.86
CA LEU A 89 -0.87 -2.90 -3.14
C LEU A 89 -2.12 -3.77 -3.04
N GLY A 90 -3.00 -3.63 -4.03
CA GLY A 90 -4.06 -4.58 -4.36
C GLY A 90 -3.79 -5.17 -5.74
N THR A 91 -4.18 -6.42 -5.97
CA THR A 91 -3.88 -7.13 -7.23
C THR A 91 -5.11 -7.90 -7.70
N GLN A 92 -5.40 -7.83 -8.99
CA GLN A 92 -6.43 -8.64 -9.63
C GLN A 92 -5.86 -9.33 -10.87
N GLY A 93 -5.97 -10.65 -10.91
CA GLY A 93 -5.70 -11.41 -12.13
C GLY A 93 -6.80 -11.18 -13.15
N THR A 94 -6.44 -10.85 -14.39
CA THR A 94 -7.35 -10.68 -15.52
C THR A 94 -6.92 -11.60 -16.66
N ALA A 95 -7.79 -11.81 -17.65
CA ALA A 95 -7.47 -12.61 -18.84
C ALA A 95 -6.27 -12.05 -19.65
N GLN A 96 -5.94 -10.76 -19.48
CA GLN A 96 -4.87 -10.08 -20.21
C GLN A 96 -3.57 -9.92 -19.38
N GLY A 97 -3.60 -10.25 -18.08
CA GLY A 97 -2.46 -10.05 -17.17
C GLY A 97 -2.89 -9.67 -15.76
N THR A 98 -1.94 -9.28 -14.90
CA THR A 98 -2.24 -8.80 -13.55
C THR A 98 -2.40 -7.28 -13.54
N THR A 99 -3.56 -6.82 -13.08
CA THR A 99 -3.80 -5.42 -12.75
C THR A 99 -3.42 -5.17 -11.30
N VAL A 100 -2.66 -4.11 -11.05
CA VAL A 100 -2.17 -3.72 -9.73
C VAL A 100 -2.72 -2.35 -9.40
N VAL A 101 -3.32 -2.21 -8.23
CA VAL A 101 -3.74 -0.93 -7.66
C VAL A 101 -2.77 -0.55 -6.55
N ILE A 102 -2.20 0.63 -6.67
CA ILE A 102 -1.26 1.21 -5.73
C ILE A 102 -1.99 2.32 -4.98
N LYS A 103 -2.24 2.14 -3.69
CA LYS A 103 -2.76 3.19 -2.82
C LYS A 103 -1.61 3.92 -2.15
N VAL A 104 -1.39 5.17 -2.52
CA VAL A 104 -0.38 6.07 -1.93
C VAL A 104 -0.81 6.48 -0.52
N ILE A 105 0.12 6.45 0.44
CA ILE A 105 -0.11 6.85 1.83
C ILE A 105 0.45 8.27 2.03
N PRO A 106 -0.37 9.25 2.41
CA PRO A 106 0.11 10.62 2.65
C PRO A 106 0.94 10.73 3.94
N PRO A 107 1.79 11.77 4.06
CA PRO A 107 2.74 11.91 5.17
C PRO A 107 2.10 12.09 6.55
N SER A 108 0.88 12.62 6.68
CA SER A 108 0.19 12.64 7.99
C SER A 108 -0.02 11.25 8.57
N CYS A 109 -0.34 10.27 7.73
CA CYS A 109 -0.52 8.88 8.12
C CYS A 109 0.81 8.24 8.51
N GLU A 110 1.91 8.64 7.86
CA GLU A 110 3.26 8.21 8.23
C GLU A 110 3.65 8.71 9.63
N ARG A 111 3.37 9.99 9.93
CA ARG A 111 3.59 10.57 11.27
C ARG A 111 2.77 9.86 12.34
N LEU A 112 1.50 9.54 12.05
CA LEU A 112 0.66 8.80 12.98
C LEU A 112 1.22 7.40 13.22
N LEU A 113 1.62 6.67 12.17
CA LEU A 113 2.22 5.34 12.32
C LEU A 113 3.51 5.37 13.15
N ALA A 114 4.39 6.35 12.92
CA ALA A 114 5.59 6.55 13.72
C ALA A 114 5.25 6.80 15.20
N THR A 115 4.28 7.69 15.46
CA THR A 115 3.81 8.00 16.82
C THR A 115 3.23 6.77 17.52
N PHE A 116 2.45 5.95 16.80
CA PHE A 116 1.92 4.68 17.33
C PHE A 116 3.04 3.69 17.65
N SER A 117 4.04 3.56 16.77
CA SER A 117 5.21 2.69 17.01
C SER A 117 6.03 3.11 18.22
N ASP A 118 6.26 4.41 18.40
CA ASP A 118 6.98 4.95 19.55
C ASP A 118 6.21 4.69 20.86
N MET A 119 4.88 4.87 20.83
CA MET A 119 4.01 4.63 21.98
C MET A 119 4.00 3.15 22.39
N ILE A 120 3.91 2.23 21.43
CA ILE A 120 4.00 0.78 21.70
C ILE A 120 5.38 0.44 22.29
N THR A 121 6.45 0.96 21.71
CA THR A 121 7.82 0.69 22.16
C THR A 121 8.08 1.22 23.57
N SER A 122 7.61 2.43 23.87
CA SER A 122 7.66 3.01 25.22
C SER A 122 6.91 2.16 26.23
N LYS A 123 5.72 1.65 25.87
CA LYS A 123 4.90 0.82 26.77
C LYS A 123 5.49 -0.57 27.00
N VAL A 124 6.14 -1.16 25.98
CA VAL A 124 6.85 -2.45 26.13
C VAL A 124 8.10 -2.30 27.01
N ASN A 125 8.84 -1.20 26.90
CA ASN A 125 10.03 -0.97 27.72
C ASN A 125 9.73 -0.56 29.16
N GLY A 126 8.60 0.13 29.41
CA GLY A 126 8.15 0.51 30.75
C GLY A 126 7.64 -0.65 31.60
N VAL A 127 7.29 -1.79 30.99
CA VAL A 127 6.84 -3.01 31.72
C VAL A 127 8.03 -3.82 32.26
N ASN A 128 9.23 -3.68 31.67
CA ASN A 128 10.42 -4.44 32.07
C ASN A 128 11.29 -3.77 33.15
N GLN A 129 10.87 -2.62 33.71
CA GLN A 129 11.60 -1.91 34.77
C GLN A 129 10.86 -1.85 36.11
N GLY A 130 9.87 -2.72 36.29
CA GLY A 130 9.07 -2.81 37.51
C GLY A 130 8.95 -4.24 38.01
N GLU A 131 10.06 -4.84 38.41
CA GLU A 131 10.14 -5.93 39.41
C GLU A 131 11.28 -5.64 40.39
#